data_AF-A0A2S8FDI3-F1
#
_entry.id   AF-A0A2S8FDI3-F1
#
_cell.length_a   1.000
_cell.length_b   1.000
_cell.length_c   1.000
_cell.angle_alpha   90.00
_cell.angle_beta   90.00
_cell.angle_gamma   90.00
#
_symmetry.space_group_name_H-M   'P 1'
#
loop_
_entity.id
_entity.type
_entity.pdbx_description
1 polymer ?
#
loop_
_entity_poly.entity_id
_entity_poly.type
_entity_poly.pdbx_seq_one_letter_code
_entity_poly.pdbx_strand_id
1 'polypeptide(L)'
;MNDDSDQRRMQAIDAQLAHLWMVRTFLKHAEETEEDDELQEVARALYDYMLALGGPLENGDAAAYLKQAKKKLAKLRRASELFQEIQPEISDHTNFKMAASSCRTVIAELERLLA
;
A
#
# COMPACT_ATOMS: atom_id res chain seq x y z
N MET A 1 7.08 -14.14 -24.73
CA MET A 1 6.10 -14.78 -23.82
C MET A 1 6.08 -14.20 -22.40
N ASN A 2 7.10 -13.46 -21.94
CA ASN A 2 7.08 -12.83 -20.60
C ASN A 2 6.15 -11.62 -20.48
N ASP A 3 6.00 -10.85 -21.56
CA ASP A 3 5.31 -9.55 -21.56
C ASP A 3 3.84 -9.64 -21.11
N ASP A 4 3.09 -10.62 -21.61
CA ASP A 4 1.69 -10.85 -21.22
C ASP A 4 1.52 -11.30 -19.76
N SER A 5 2.51 -12.02 -19.22
CA SER A 5 2.52 -12.42 -17.81
C SER A 5 2.81 -11.23 -16.91
N ASP A 6 3.78 -10.40 -17.29
CA ASP A 6 4.16 -9.21 -16.52
C ASP A 6 3.03 -8.17 -16.54
N GLN A 7 2.34 -8.01 -17.67
CA GLN A 7 1.17 -7.15 -17.78
C GLN A 7 0.05 -7.59 -16.84
N ARG A 8 -0.23 -8.90 -16.77
CA ARG A 8 -1.22 -9.46 -15.83
C ARG A 8 -0.82 -9.26 -14.38
N ARG A 9 0.47 -9.41 -14.05
CA ARG A 9 0.98 -9.17 -12.68
C ARG A 9 0.87 -7.69 -12.30
N MET A 10 1.22 -6.78 -13.20
CA MET A 10 1.05 -5.34 -13.02
C MET A 10 -0.42 -5.01 -12.70
N GLN A 11 -1.35 -5.48 -13.53
CA GLN A 11 -2.79 -5.26 -13.32
C GLN A 11 -3.29 -5.87 -12.01
N ALA A 12 -2.84 -7.07 -11.64
CA ALA A 12 -3.22 -7.71 -10.39
C ALA A 12 -2.71 -6.92 -9.17
N ILE A 13 -1.49 -6.40 -9.22
CA ILE A 13 -0.93 -5.54 -8.17
C ILE A 13 -1.74 -4.24 -8.10
N ASP A 14 -2.03 -3.60 -9.23
CA ASP A 14 -2.74 -2.34 -9.27
C ASP A 14 -4.17 -2.46 -8.69
N ALA A 15 -4.85 -3.58 -8.96
CA ALA A 15 -6.12 -3.90 -8.32
C ALA A 15 -6.01 -3.98 -6.79
N GLN A 16 -4.92 -4.50 -6.24
CA GLN A 16 -4.67 -4.49 -4.79
C GLN A 16 -4.41 -3.08 -4.26
N LEU A 17 -3.71 -2.23 -5.04
CA LEU A 17 -3.47 -0.84 -4.64
C LEU A 17 -4.74 0.00 -4.59
N ALA A 18 -5.78 -0.35 -5.36
CA ALA A 18 -7.10 0.27 -5.20
C ALA A 18 -7.67 0.08 -3.79
N HIS A 19 -7.50 -1.09 -3.18
CA HIS A 19 -7.90 -1.33 -1.79
C HIS A 19 -7.05 -0.53 -0.79
N LEU A 20 -5.74 -0.45 -1.05
CA LEU A 20 -4.83 0.32 -0.20
C LEU A 20 -5.06 1.84 -0.29
N TRP A 21 -5.51 2.32 -1.46
CA TRP A 21 -5.91 3.70 -1.67
C TRP A 21 -7.09 4.09 -0.79
N MET A 22 -8.06 3.18 -0.60
CA MET A 22 -9.18 3.40 0.32
C MET A 22 -8.70 3.54 1.76
N VAL A 23 -7.76 2.70 2.21
CA VAL A 23 -7.15 2.81 3.54
C VAL A 23 -6.41 4.14 3.70
N ARG A 24 -5.55 4.50 2.74
CA ARG A 24 -4.83 5.77 2.76
C ARG A 24 -5.79 6.97 2.80
N THR A 25 -6.88 6.91 2.05
CA THR A 25 -7.88 7.98 2.00
C THR A 25 -8.60 8.10 3.35
N PHE A 26 -8.99 6.98 3.96
CA PHE A 26 -9.53 6.96 5.31
C PHE A 26 -8.56 7.61 6.31
N LEU A 27 -7.30 7.16 6.37
CA LEU A 27 -6.31 7.70 7.29
C LEU A 27 -6.09 9.20 7.10
N LYS A 28 -5.92 9.66 5.85
CA LYS A 28 -5.72 11.09 5.56
C LYS A 28 -6.83 12.00 6.14
N HIS A 29 -8.03 11.47 6.32
CA HIS A 29 -9.20 12.23 6.78
C HIS A 29 -9.62 11.88 8.21
N ALA A 30 -8.88 11.01 8.90
CA ALA A 30 -9.14 10.70 10.29
C ALA A 30 -8.54 11.80 11.19
N GLU A 31 -9.30 12.25 12.17
CA GLU A 31 -8.85 13.27 13.14
C GLU A 31 -7.60 12.79 13.89
N GLU A 32 -7.54 11.50 14.20
CA GLU A 32 -6.39 10.87 14.86
C GLU A 32 -5.09 11.02 14.06
N THR A 33 -5.17 11.15 12.73
CA THR A 33 -3.98 11.37 11.89
C THR A 33 -3.47 12.80 12.02
N GLU A 34 -4.27 13.78 12.43
CA GLU A 34 -3.77 15.14 12.66
C GLU A 34 -2.93 15.25 13.95
N GLU A 35 -3.19 14.35 14.91
CA GLU A 35 -2.58 14.36 16.24
C GLU A 35 -1.42 13.36 16.40
N ASP A 36 -1.30 12.37 15.51
CA ASP A 36 -0.31 11.29 15.58
C ASP A 36 0.64 11.30 14.36
N ASP A 37 1.90 11.68 14.60
CA ASP A 37 2.95 11.77 13.58
C ASP A 37 3.27 10.40 12.94
N GLU A 38 3.17 9.30 13.69
CA GLU A 38 3.45 7.95 13.18
C GLU A 38 2.34 7.49 12.22
N LEU A 39 1.08 7.81 12.53
CA LEU A 39 -0.04 7.56 11.65
C LEU A 39 0.02 8.40 10.36
N GLN A 40 0.50 9.65 10.46
CA GLN A 40 0.80 10.46 9.27
C GLN A 40 1.88 9.80 8.42
N GLU A 41 2.94 9.26 9.04
CA GLU A 41 3.99 8.54 8.32
C GLU A 41 3.42 7.33 7.58
N VAL A 42 2.53 6.55 8.21
CA VAL A 42 1.84 5.44 7.55
C VAL A 42 1.08 5.94 6.32
N ALA A 43 0.19 6.92 6.48
CA ALA A 43 -0.62 7.45 5.38
C ALA A 43 0.24 7.99 4.23
N ARG A 44 1.37 8.63 4.55
CA ARG A 44 2.35 9.13 3.58
C ARG A 44 3.07 7.99 2.87
N ALA A 45 3.51 6.97 3.59
CA ALA A 45 4.23 5.83 3.00
C ALA A 45 3.35 5.04 2.02
N LEU A 46 2.06 4.87 2.33
CA LEU A 46 1.10 4.29 1.39
C LEU A 46 1.02 5.12 0.11
N TYR A 47 0.84 6.44 0.24
CA TYR A 47 0.78 7.36 -0.90
C TYR A 47 2.06 7.34 -1.75
N ASP A 48 3.23 7.43 -1.13
CA ASP A 48 4.53 7.43 -1.82
C ASP A 48 4.78 6.15 -2.63
N TYR A 49 4.26 5.01 -2.14
CA TYR A 49 4.34 3.74 -2.87
C TYR A 49 3.50 3.80 -4.15
N MET A 50 2.23 4.20 -4.05
CA MET A 50 1.32 4.27 -5.19
C MET A 50 1.76 5.35 -6.21
N LEU A 51 2.19 6.53 -5.73
CA LEU A 51 2.72 7.60 -6.58
C LEU A 51 3.92 7.13 -7.41
N ALA A 52 4.81 6.34 -6.80
CA ALA A 52 5.98 5.83 -7.49
C ALA A 52 5.67 4.85 -8.63
N LEU A 53 4.48 4.24 -8.64
CA LEU A 53 4.03 3.26 -9.62
C LEU A 53 3.15 3.86 -10.72
N GLY A 54 2.60 5.07 -10.50
CA GLY A 54 1.72 5.74 -11.45
C GLY A 54 2.35 5.96 -12.82
N GLY A 55 3.61 6.44 -12.88
CA GLY A 55 4.29 6.68 -14.15
C GLY A 55 4.45 5.43 -15.03
N PRO A 56 5.05 4.32 -14.51
CA PRO A 56 5.10 3.06 -15.26
C PRO A 56 3.73 2.52 -15.66
N LEU A 57 2.71 2.65 -14.79
CA LEU A 57 1.35 2.20 -15.07
C LEU A 57 0.73 2.96 -16.25
N GLU A 58 0.80 4.29 -16.24
CA GLU A 58 0.29 5.16 -17.30
C GLU A 58 0.95 4.86 -18.66
N ASN A 59 2.23 4.50 -18.64
CA ASN A 59 2.98 4.13 -19.84
C ASN A 59 2.76 2.67 -20.28
N GLY A 60 2.03 1.88 -19.50
CA GLY A 60 1.84 0.44 -19.74
C GLY A 60 3.14 -0.38 -19.63
N ASP A 61 4.16 0.14 -18.95
CA ASP A 61 5.48 -0.48 -18.80
C ASP A 61 5.51 -1.40 -17.57
N ALA A 62 5.06 -2.65 -17.76
CA ALA A 62 5.02 -3.63 -16.68
C ALA A 62 6.42 -3.97 -16.12
N ALA A 63 7.47 -3.97 -16.95
CA ALA A 63 8.81 -4.26 -16.47
C ALA A 63 9.31 -3.18 -15.49
N ALA A 64 9.12 -1.90 -15.83
CA ALA A 64 9.45 -0.80 -14.93
C ALA A 64 8.55 -0.80 -13.69
N TYR A 65 7.24 -1.08 -13.85
CA TYR A 65 6.29 -1.16 -12.75
C TYR A 65 6.72 -2.22 -11.72
N LEU A 66 6.92 -3.47 -12.16
CA LEU A 66 7.27 -4.59 -11.29
C LEU A 66 8.61 -4.38 -10.59
N LYS A 67 9.60 -3.84 -11.31
CA LYS A 67 10.91 -3.48 -10.75
C LYS A 67 10.77 -2.45 -9.63
N GLN A 68 9.97 -1.41 -9.86
CA GLN A 68 9.76 -0.33 -8.90
C GLN A 68 8.95 -0.81 -7.69
N ALA A 69 7.92 -1.62 -7.91
CA ALA A 69 7.10 -2.23 -6.87
C ALA A 69 7.97 -3.09 -5.95
N LYS A 70 8.76 -4.02 -6.51
CA LYS A 70 9.69 -4.86 -5.75
C LYS A 70 10.71 -4.05 -4.96
N LYS A 71 11.29 -3.01 -5.56
CA LYS A 71 12.27 -2.13 -4.91
C LYS A 71 11.69 -1.41 -3.68
N LYS A 72 10.42 -1.01 -3.73
CA LYS A 72 9.77 -0.21 -2.67
C LYS A 72 8.98 -1.05 -1.67
N LEU A 73 8.76 -2.34 -1.95
CA LEU A 73 7.98 -3.25 -1.11
C LEU A 73 8.45 -3.29 0.34
N ALA A 74 9.76 -3.28 0.58
CA ALA A 74 10.31 -3.31 1.93
C ALA A 74 9.89 -2.08 2.77
N LYS A 75 9.75 -0.89 2.16
CA LYS A 75 9.27 0.31 2.86
C LYS A 75 7.77 0.21 3.12
N LEU A 76 7.01 -0.28 2.15
CA LEU A 76 5.57 -0.46 2.29
C LEU A 76 5.23 -1.46 3.41
N ARG A 77 5.97 -2.57 3.49
CA ARG A 77 5.84 -3.55 4.57
C ARG A 77 6.05 -2.92 5.95
N ARG A 78 7.12 -2.14 6.12
CA ARG A 78 7.40 -1.44 7.39
C ARG A 78 6.27 -0.49 7.79
N ALA A 79 5.69 0.23 6.84
CA ALA A 79 4.56 1.11 7.13
C ALA A 79 3.33 0.32 7.63
N SER A 80 3.08 -0.88 7.10
CA SER A 80 2.03 -1.73 7.64
C SER A 80 2.38 -2.37 8.96
N GLU A 81 3.64 -2.71 9.23
CA GLU A 81 4.08 -3.20 10.54
C GLU A 81 3.87 -2.11 11.60
N LEU A 82 4.34 -0.89 11.31
CA LEU A 82 4.11 0.29 12.16
C LEU A 82 2.61 0.50 12.41
N PHE A 83 1.79 0.48 11.36
CA PHE A 83 0.35 0.69 11.54
C PHE A 83 -0.29 -0.35 12.47
N GLN A 84 0.12 -1.62 12.41
CA GLN A 84 -0.40 -2.66 13.30
C GLN A 84 0.05 -2.46 14.75
N GLU A 85 1.25 -1.92 14.95
CA GLU A 85 1.82 -1.63 16.27
C GLU A 85 1.08 -0.48 16.94
N ILE A 86 0.90 0.64 16.23
CA ILE A 86 0.33 1.87 16.82
C ILE A 86 -1.20 1.87 16.84
N GLN A 87 -1.88 1.15 15.93
CA GLN A 87 -3.34 1.20 15.80
C GLN A 87 -4.11 0.95 17.12
N PRO A 88 -3.76 -0.03 17.98
CA PRO A 88 -4.46 -0.27 19.24
C PRO A 88 -4.40 0.90 20.22
N GLU A 89 -3.33 1.70 20.18
CA GLU A 89 -3.13 2.86 21.05
C GLU A 89 -3.86 4.10 20.52
N ILE A 90 -3.94 4.21 19.19
CA ILE A 90 -4.59 5.35 18.51
C ILE A 90 -6.11 5.30 18.64
N SER A 91 -6.74 4.17 18.31
CA SER A 91 -8.20 4.09 18.26
C SER A 91 -8.72 2.68 18.31
N ASP A 92 -9.70 2.44 19.16
CA ASP A 92 -10.40 1.16 19.27
C ASP A 92 -11.51 0.97 18.22
N HIS A 93 -11.74 1.98 17.39
CA HIS A 93 -12.83 1.99 16.42
C HIS A 93 -12.62 0.93 15.32
N THR A 94 -13.72 0.27 14.91
CA THR A 94 -13.69 -0.83 13.93
C THR A 94 -13.03 -0.42 12.61
N ASN A 95 -13.19 0.82 12.16
CA ASN A 95 -12.56 1.31 10.93
C ASN A 95 -11.03 1.20 10.96
N PHE A 96 -10.39 1.54 12.08
CA PHE A 96 -8.93 1.44 12.23
C PHE A 96 -8.46 -0.01 12.26
N LYS A 97 -9.16 -0.87 13.01
CA LYS A 97 -8.89 -2.32 13.05
C LYS A 97 -9.00 -2.95 11.65
N MET A 98 -10.03 -2.58 10.89
CA MET A 98 -10.25 -3.08 9.53
C MET A 98 -9.24 -2.49 8.53
N ALA A 99 -8.88 -1.21 8.67
CA ALA A 99 -7.86 -0.57 7.86
C ALA A 99 -6.49 -1.25 8.04
N ALA A 100 -6.08 -1.50 9.27
CA ALA A 100 -4.83 -2.20 9.57
C ALA A 100 -4.85 -3.63 8.98
N SER A 101 -5.94 -4.38 9.20
CA SER A 101 -6.11 -5.72 8.62
C SER A 101 -6.07 -5.73 7.09
N SER A 102 -6.69 -4.73 6.46
CA SER A 102 -6.69 -4.54 5.00
C SER A 102 -5.26 -4.27 4.48
N CYS A 103 -4.51 -3.35 5.11
CA CYS A 103 -3.11 -3.08 4.76
C CYS A 103 -2.26 -4.36 4.77
N ARG A 104 -2.34 -5.14 5.85
CA ARG A 104 -1.58 -6.39 5.99
C ARG A 104 -1.95 -7.41 4.91
N THR A 105 -3.25 -7.55 4.62
CA THR A 105 -3.75 -8.50 3.61
C THR A 105 -3.26 -8.12 2.22
N VAL A 106 -3.36 -6.84 1.85
CA VAL A 106 -2.87 -6.32 0.57
C VAL A 106 -1.38 -6.56 0.43
N ILE A 107 -0.57 -6.24 1.44
CA ILE A 107 0.89 -6.37 1.35
C ILE A 107 1.32 -7.83 1.21
N ALA A 108 0.68 -8.76 1.92
CA ALA A 108 0.96 -10.19 1.75
C ALA A 108 0.66 -10.66 0.32
N GLU A 109 -0.41 -10.14 -0.29
CA GLU A 109 -0.73 -10.42 -1.68
C GLU A 109 0.27 -9.79 -2.65
N LEU A 110 0.74 -8.57 -2.39
CA LEU A 110 1.81 -7.94 -3.17
C LEU A 110 3.11 -8.76 -3.12
N GLU A 111 3.49 -9.26 -1.94
CA GLU A 111 4.64 -10.14 -1.78
C GLU A 111 4.51 -11.41 -2.61
N ARG A 112 3.34 -12.05 -2.59
CA ARG A 112 3.04 -13.22 -3.44
C ARG A 112 3.13 -12.88 -4.93
N LEU A 113 2.59 -11.73 -5.33
CA LEU A 113 2.59 -11.27 -6.72
C LEU A 113 3.96 -10.80 -7.21
N LEU A 114 4.91 -10.48 -6.32
CA LEU A 114 6.26 -9.99 -6.65
C LEU A 114 7.39 -11.01 -6.41
N ALA A 115 7.05 -12.19 -5.86
CA ALA A 115 7.95 -13.32 -5.69
C ALA A 115 8.60 -13.74 -7.01
#